data_AF-L8HMQ5-F1
#
_entry.id   AF-L8HMQ5-F1
#
_cell.length_a   1.000
_cell.length_b   1.000
_cell.length_c   1.000
_cell.angle_alpha   90.00
_cell.angle_beta   90.00
_cell.angle_gamma   90.00
#
_symmetry.space_group_name_H-M   'P 1'
#
loop_
_entity.id
_entity.type
_entity.pdbx_description
1 polymer ?
#
loop_
_entity_poly.entity_id
_entity_poly.type
_entity_poly.pdbx_seq_one_letter_code
_entity_poly.pdbx_strand_id
1 'polypeptide(L)'
;MARRENQQASAANHKSADPLLKPILPINMQSDRMMFLDLHPLEVARQMTLVEFNLYKKIQACELHHSAWTKGRAPNVQAITERFNKVCFWVATEIITTEDHATRIEVLSRFIQVALYLRSMNNFHGVMEIYASLNLGCVQRLKSTWRDVDKKYISKLKEIEVMFDTSSNYKNYRDRLDVIEPPLIPFQGVFLADLTFIEEVPSHLKTGQVNFEKMHLVSKVISEVERYQKTPYKFYPVVPIEEYLENVTTLPEKELYDVAKKCELSAQAAEKEETGSVRLRGTTIGSLRRKERKRPGLDEWMPQSFLHGEKQLKELEKQEKKLQRSISFRVQQKGRNRSSTYSG
;
A
#
# COMPACT_ATOMS: atom_id res chain seq x y z
N MET A 1 13.73 -46.51 25.06
CA MET A 1 12.44 -45.92 25.49
C MET A 1 12.41 -44.40 25.37
N ALA A 2 13.49 -43.67 25.67
CA ALA A 2 13.56 -42.20 25.60
C ALA A 2 13.32 -41.52 24.21
N ARG A 3 13.45 -42.23 23.07
CA ARG A 3 13.15 -41.67 21.74
C ARG A 3 11.66 -41.59 21.40
N ARG A 4 10.81 -42.42 22.03
CA ARG A 4 9.36 -42.42 21.81
C ARG A 4 8.64 -41.34 22.63
N GLU A 5 9.15 -41.04 23.82
CA GLU A 5 8.62 -39.98 24.69
C GLU A 5 8.87 -38.58 24.10
N ASN A 6 10.01 -38.37 23.43
CA ASN A 6 10.32 -37.08 22.81
C ASN A 6 9.51 -36.82 21.52
N GLN A 7 9.06 -37.87 20.82
CA GLN A 7 8.14 -37.75 19.67
C GLN A 7 6.68 -37.54 20.11
N GLN A 8 6.27 -38.12 21.24
CA GLN A 8 4.94 -37.85 21.82
C GLN A 8 4.85 -36.46 22.46
N ALA A 9 5.92 -35.92 23.03
CA ALA A 9 5.97 -34.54 23.55
C ALA A 9 5.90 -33.49 22.43
N SER A 10 6.51 -33.75 21.27
CA SER A 10 6.39 -32.89 20.08
C SER A 10 4.99 -32.93 19.45
N ALA A 11 4.32 -34.09 19.46
CA ALA A 11 2.96 -34.23 18.93
C ALA A 11 1.86 -33.70 19.88
N ALA A 12 2.13 -33.61 21.19
CA ALA A 12 1.17 -33.14 22.19
C ALA A 12 0.99 -31.60 22.17
N ASN A 13 1.96 -30.85 21.64
CA ASN A 13 1.93 -29.38 21.65
C ASN A 13 1.19 -28.75 20.44
N HIS A 14 0.49 -29.56 19.64
CA HIS A 14 -0.31 -29.11 18.48
C HIS A 14 -1.82 -29.32 18.64
N LYS A 15 -2.29 -29.76 19.82
CA LYS A 15 -3.70 -30.04 20.08
C LYS A 15 -4.50 -28.89 20.71
N SER A 16 -3.90 -27.71 20.93
CA SER A 16 -4.58 -26.54 21.52
C SER A 16 -4.44 -25.24 20.70
N ALA A 17 -4.09 -25.32 19.42
CA ALA A 17 -4.13 -24.14 18.55
C ALA A 17 -5.58 -23.90 18.11
N ASP A 18 -6.10 -22.70 18.38
CA ASP A 18 -7.37 -22.22 17.86
C ASP A 18 -7.47 -22.57 16.35
N PRO A 19 -8.49 -23.30 15.90
CA PRO A 19 -8.68 -23.63 14.49
C PRO A 19 -8.61 -22.40 13.57
N LEU A 20 -8.97 -21.21 14.09
CA LEU A 20 -8.90 -19.92 13.40
C LEU A 20 -7.48 -19.35 13.29
N LEU A 21 -6.47 -20.00 13.86
CA LEU A 21 -5.06 -19.64 13.71
C LEU A 21 -4.31 -20.57 12.75
N LYS A 22 -4.90 -21.70 12.36
CA LYS A 22 -4.22 -22.64 11.46
C LYS A 22 -3.97 -21.99 10.08
N PRO A 23 -2.74 -22.10 9.54
CA PRO A 23 -2.40 -21.54 8.25
C PRO A 23 -3.17 -22.26 7.14
N ILE A 24 -3.61 -21.49 6.14
CA ILE A 24 -4.25 -22.04 4.93
C ILE A 24 -3.19 -22.07 3.82
N LEU A 25 -2.80 -23.27 3.41
CA LEU A 25 -1.75 -23.42 2.39
C LEU A 25 -2.27 -23.08 0.98
N PRO A 26 -1.40 -22.60 0.08
CA PRO A 26 -1.74 -22.38 -1.33
C PRO A 26 -2.28 -23.65 -2.00
N ILE A 27 -3.19 -23.48 -2.96
CA ILE A 27 -3.79 -24.61 -3.70
C ILE A 27 -2.71 -25.37 -4.52
N ASN A 28 -1.68 -24.66 -5.00
CA ASN A 28 -0.64 -25.22 -5.85
C ASN A 28 0.78 -24.98 -5.28
N MET A 29 1.14 -25.69 -4.21
CA MET A 29 2.48 -25.57 -3.58
C MET A 29 3.64 -26.09 -4.46
N GLN A 30 3.37 -26.79 -5.56
CA GLN A 30 4.39 -27.42 -6.41
C GLN A 30 4.69 -26.63 -7.69
N SER A 31 3.95 -25.56 -7.96
CA SER A 31 4.20 -24.70 -9.12
C SER A 31 5.39 -23.79 -8.87
N ASP A 32 6.35 -23.76 -9.80
CA ASP A 32 7.48 -22.80 -9.79
C ASP A 32 7.01 -21.34 -9.90
N ARG A 33 5.73 -21.11 -10.21
CA ARG A 33 5.13 -19.78 -10.30
C ARG A 33 3.81 -19.75 -9.54
N MET A 34 3.83 -19.19 -8.33
CA MET A 34 2.65 -18.92 -7.52
C MET A 34 1.91 -17.68 -8.06
N MET A 35 0.60 -17.79 -8.28
CA MET A 35 -0.23 -16.66 -8.69
C MET A 35 -1.08 -16.15 -7.52
N PHE A 36 -1.48 -14.88 -7.58
CA PHE A 36 -2.28 -14.26 -6.51
C PHE A 36 -3.59 -15.02 -6.23
N LEU A 37 -4.30 -15.49 -7.26
CA LEU A 37 -5.58 -16.18 -7.08
C LEU A 37 -5.46 -17.58 -6.46
N ASP A 38 -4.26 -18.18 -6.47
CA ASP A 38 -3.97 -19.45 -5.79
C ASP A 38 -3.95 -19.31 -4.25
N LEU A 39 -3.91 -18.07 -3.76
CA LEU A 39 -3.78 -17.72 -2.35
C LEU A 39 -5.12 -17.38 -1.72
N HIS A 40 -5.46 -18.07 -0.62
CA HIS A 40 -6.67 -17.75 0.13
C HIS A 40 -6.60 -16.32 0.71
N PRO A 41 -7.63 -15.46 0.55
CA PRO A 41 -7.55 -14.05 0.93
C PRO A 41 -7.27 -13.82 2.42
N LEU A 42 -7.80 -14.68 3.30
CA LEU A 42 -7.47 -14.63 4.72
C LEU A 42 -5.99 -14.89 4.98
N GLU A 43 -5.38 -15.82 4.24
CA GLU A 43 -3.97 -16.14 4.46
C GLU A 43 -3.07 -15.02 3.96
N VAL A 44 -3.36 -14.45 2.78
CA VAL A 44 -2.67 -13.24 2.29
C VAL A 44 -2.71 -12.14 3.36
N ALA A 45 -3.89 -11.88 3.93
CA ALA A 45 -4.06 -10.86 4.96
C ALA A 45 -3.24 -11.16 6.23
N ARG A 46 -3.17 -12.43 6.68
CA ARG A 46 -2.37 -12.83 7.85
C ARG A 46 -0.87 -12.64 7.59
N GLN A 47 -0.38 -13.08 6.44
CA GLN A 47 1.04 -12.96 6.08
C GLN A 47 1.43 -11.49 5.86
N MET A 48 0.58 -10.69 5.21
CA MET A 48 0.74 -9.23 5.13
C MET A 48 0.86 -8.60 6.53
N THR A 49 -0.03 -8.98 7.45
CA THR A 49 -0.04 -8.48 8.82
C THR A 49 1.24 -8.84 9.58
N LEU A 50 1.79 -10.05 9.40
CA LEU A 50 3.08 -10.43 9.99
C LEU A 50 4.23 -9.57 9.47
N VAL A 51 4.31 -9.37 8.15
CA VAL A 51 5.36 -8.53 7.53
C VAL A 51 5.27 -7.09 8.01
N GLU A 52 4.08 -6.49 7.95
CA GLU A 52 3.87 -5.09 8.35
C GLU A 52 4.10 -4.88 9.84
N PHE A 53 3.65 -5.80 10.71
CA PHE A 53 3.92 -5.71 12.13
C PHE A 53 5.41 -5.79 12.43
N ASN A 54 6.15 -6.63 11.70
CA ASN A 54 7.60 -6.75 11.82
C ASN A 54 8.35 -5.47 11.42
N LEU A 55 7.81 -4.65 10.53
CA LEU A 55 8.35 -3.33 10.19
C LEU A 55 7.92 -2.29 11.24
N TYR A 56 6.63 -2.26 11.58
CA TYR A 56 6.04 -1.32 12.53
C TYR A 56 6.70 -1.40 13.91
N LYS A 57 6.95 -2.61 14.43
CA LYS A 57 7.57 -2.81 15.75
C LYS A 57 9.03 -2.34 15.85
N LYS A 58 9.68 -2.07 14.72
CA LYS A 58 11.06 -1.57 14.69
C LYS A 58 11.15 -0.05 14.77
N ILE A 59 10.05 0.66 14.53
CA ILE A 59 10.01 2.13 14.62
C ILE A 59 10.37 2.56 16.04
N GLN A 60 11.41 3.37 16.15
CA GLN A 60 11.90 3.88 17.44
C GLN A 60 11.39 5.28 17.73
N ALA A 61 11.23 5.62 19.01
CA ALA A 61 10.84 6.97 19.46
C ALA A 61 11.74 8.08 18.89
N CYS A 62 13.05 7.83 18.77
CA CYS A 62 14.02 8.79 18.22
C CYS A 62 13.78 9.11 16.74
N GLU A 63 13.15 8.21 15.99
CA GLU A 63 12.77 8.39 14.59
C GLU A 63 11.51 9.24 14.43
N LEU A 64 10.69 9.33 15.48
CA LEU A 64 9.43 10.09 15.53
C LEU A 64 9.61 11.50 16.13
N HIS A 65 10.82 11.86 16.52
CA HIS A 65 11.12 13.16 17.12
C HIS A 65 11.71 14.13 16.09
N HIS A 66 11.38 15.43 16.19
CA HIS A 66 11.93 16.50 15.34
C HIS A 66 11.81 16.27 13.83
N SER A 67 10.70 15.64 13.41
CA SER A 67 10.46 15.25 12.02
C SER A 67 11.66 14.52 11.40
N ALA A 68 12.30 13.62 12.16
CA ALA A 68 13.52 12.93 11.70
C ALA A 68 13.29 12.17 10.37
N TRP A 69 12.07 11.70 10.13
CA TRP A 69 11.67 11.06 8.87
C TRP A 69 11.74 11.98 7.65
N THR A 70 11.54 13.29 7.79
CA THR A 70 11.69 14.24 6.67
C THR A 70 13.15 14.54 6.33
N LYS A 71 14.08 14.15 7.21
CA LYS A 71 15.53 14.39 7.10
C LYS A 71 16.32 13.12 6.81
N GLY A 72 15.65 12.03 6.45
CA GLY A 72 16.30 10.73 6.18
C GLY A 72 16.95 10.08 7.40
N ARG A 73 16.52 10.44 8.62
CA ARG A 73 17.07 9.91 9.89
C ARG A 73 16.11 8.93 10.58
N ALA A 74 15.16 8.37 9.84
CA ALA A 74 14.14 7.45 10.34
C ALA A 74 14.07 6.18 9.46
N PRO A 75 15.09 5.31 9.50
CA PRO A 75 15.19 4.16 8.61
C PRO A 75 14.01 3.18 8.73
N ASN A 76 13.42 3.00 9.92
CA ASN A 76 12.30 2.08 10.10
C ASN A 76 10.98 2.71 9.63
N VAL A 77 10.80 4.02 9.80
CA VAL A 77 9.67 4.77 9.20
C VAL A 77 9.77 4.73 7.67
N GLN A 78 10.98 4.85 7.12
CA GLN A 78 11.23 4.72 5.69
C GLN A 78 10.90 3.30 5.21
N ALA A 79 11.37 2.26 5.90
CA ALA A 79 11.14 0.87 5.52
C ALA A 79 9.64 0.50 5.45
N ILE A 80 8.83 0.91 6.43
CA ILE A 80 7.37 0.66 6.38
C ILE A 80 6.69 1.51 5.29
N THR A 81 7.21 2.71 4.99
CA THR A 81 6.71 3.56 3.89
C THR A 81 7.03 2.97 2.51
N GLU A 82 8.23 2.44 2.34
CA GLU A 82 8.62 1.73 1.12
C GLU A 82 7.77 0.47 0.92
N ARG A 83 7.50 -0.27 2.01
CA ARG A 83 6.55 -1.39 1.98
C ARG A 83 5.16 -0.94 1.54
N PHE A 84 4.63 0.13 2.13
CA PHE A 84 3.32 0.69 1.76
C PHE A 84 3.22 0.98 0.27
N ASN A 85 4.23 1.66 -0.29
CA ASN A 85 4.29 1.97 -1.72
C ASN A 85 4.40 0.71 -2.57
N LYS A 86 5.25 -0.25 -2.17
CA LYS A 86 5.42 -1.53 -2.88
C LYS A 86 4.11 -2.31 -2.94
N VAL A 87 3.37 -2.42 -1.82
CA VAL A 87 2.05 -3.07 -1.78
C VAL A 87 1.06 -2.32 -2.66
N CYS A 88 1.04 -0.99 -2.61
CA CYS A 88 0.16 -0.18 -3.46
C CYS A 88 0.36 -0.49 -4.96
N PHE A 89 1.61 -0.49 -5.42
CA PHE A 89 1.92 -0.76 -6.82
C PHE A 89 1.78 -2.23 -7.20
N TRP A 90 2.01 -3.17 -6.28
CA TRP A 90 1.76 -4.59 -6.50
C TRP A 90 0.28 -4.86 -6.78
N VAL A 91 -0.61 -4.39 -5.91
CA VAL A 91 -2.07 -4.55 -6.06
C VAL A 91 -2.53 -3.97 -7.41
N ALA A 92 -2.06 -2.77 -7.76
CA ALA A 92 -2.39 -2.15 -9.04
C ALA A 92 -1.86 -2.96 -10.23
N THR A 93 -0.64 -3.49 -10.10
CA THR A 93 0.00 -4.33 -11.12
C THR A 93 -0.80 -5.60 -11.36
N GLU A 94 -1.08 -6.38 -10.32
CA GLU A 94 -1.87 -7.62 -10.41
C GLU A 94 -3.23 -7.39 -11.10
N ILE A 95 -3.94 -6.31 -10.76
CA ILE A 95 -5.21 -5.97 -11.40
C ILE A 95 -5.02 -5.59 -12.87
N ILE A 96 -4.08 -4.70 -13.17
CA ILE A 96 -3.95 -4.08 -14.50
C ILE A 96 -3.34 -5.03 -15.53
N THR A 97 -2.43 -5.92 -15.11
CA THR A 97 -1.79 -6.89 -16.01
C THR A 97 -2.64 -8.16 -16.23
N THR A 98 -3.73 -8.34 -15.47
CA THR A 98 -4.68 -9.43 -15.73
C THR A 98 -5.48 -9.12 -17.00
N GLU A 99 -5.16 -9.82 -18.08
CA GLU A 99 -5.75 -9.59 -19.42
C GLU A 99 -7.24 -9.97 -19.47
N ASP A 100 -7.56 -11.18 -18.99
CA ASP A 100 -8.94 -11.68 -18.98
C ASP A 100 -9.85 -10.86 -18.06
N HIS A 101 -11.01 -10.47 -18.58
CA HIS A 101 -11.92 -9.55 -17.88
C HIS A 101 -12.53 -10.19 -16.63
N ALA A 102 -12.99 -11.45 -16.74
CA ALA A 102 -13.63 -12.15 -15.62
C ALA A 102 -12.62 -12.41 -14.49
N THR A 103 -11.41 -12.84 -14.85
CA THR A 103 -10.30 -13.05 -13.92
C THR A 103 -9.91 -11.74 -13.24
N ARG A 104 -9.87 -10.63 -13.97
CA ARG A 104 -9.54 -9.32 -13.39
C ARG A 104 -10.58 -8.84 -12.37
N ILE A 105 -11.87 -9.11 -12.61
CA ILE A 105 -12.93 -8.87 -11.61
C ILE A 105 -12.66 -9.71 -10.36
N GLU A 106 -12.24 -10.98 -10.51
CA GLU A 106 -11.92 -11.84 -9.38
C GLU A 106 -10.71 -11.30 -8.59
N VAL A 107 -9.63 -10.90 -9.26
CA VAL A 107 -8.43 -10.30 -8.63
C VAL A 107 -8.81 -9.06 -7.83
N LEU A 108 -9.55 -8.13 -8.42
CA LEU A 108 -10.01 -6.91 -7.73
C LEU A 108 -10.88 -7.26 -6.52
N SER A 109 -11.84 -8.19 -6.69
CA SER A 109 -12.71 -8.65 -5.61
C SER A 109 -11.95 -9.37 -4.50
N ARG A 110 -10.88 -10.10 -4.83
CA ARG A 110 -9.98 -10.77 -3.89
C ARG A 110 -9.21 -9.76 -3.05
N PHE A 111 -8.71 -8.67 -3.63
CA PHE A 111 -8.08 -7.59 -2.85
C PHE A 111 -9.07 -6.90 -1.90
N ILE A 112 -10.32 -6.68 -2.31
CA ILE A 112 -11.34 -6.17 -1.38
C ILE A 112 -11.56 -7.16 -0.22
N GLN A 113 -11.58 -8.46 -0.47
CA GLN A 113 -11.68 -9.47 0.59
C GLN A 113 -10.47 -9.44 1.53
N VAL A 114 -9.25 -9.32 0.99
CA VAL A 114 -8.02 -9.16 1.79
C VAL A 114 -8.14 -7.94 2.70
N ALA A 115 -8.57 -6.78 2.17
CA ALA A 115 -8.78 -5.57 2.98
C ALA A 115 -9.80 -5.77 4.12
N LEU A 116 -10.87 -6.56 3.88
CA LEU A 116 -11.85 -6.86 4.92
C LEU A 116 -11.27 -7.76 6.02
N TYR A 117 -10.44 -8.74 5.66
CA TYR A 117 -9.72 -9.54 6.64
C TYR A 117 -8.72 -8.70 7.43
N LEU A 118 -7.93 -7.84 6.76
CA LEU A 118 -7.00 -6.91 7.43
C LEU A 118 -7.74 -6.03 8.44
N ARG A 119 -8.92 -5.51 8.08
CA ARG A 119 -9.79 -4.74 8.98
C ARG A 119 -10.26 -5.56 10.18
N SER A 120 -10.62 -6.83 9.99
CA SER A 120 -11.04 -7.72 11.07
C SER A 120 -9.91 -8.06 12.06
N MET A 121 -8.66 -7.97 11.60
CA MET A 121 -7.45 -8.19 12.39
C MET A 121 -6.85 -6.89 12.94
N ASN A 122 -7.56 -5.76 12.82
CA ASN A 122 -7.08 -4.43 13.23
C ASN A 122 -5.75 -4.01 12.59
N ASN A 123 -5.43 -4.55 11.42
CA ASN A 123 -4.31 -4.07 10.61
C ASN A 123 -4.79 -2.93 9.72
N PHE A 124 -4.91 -1.73 10.29
CA PHE A 124 -5.40 -0.55 9.56
C PHE A 124 -4.37 -0.02 8.56
N HIS A 125 -3.09 -0.28 8.77
CA HIS A 125 -2.04 0.02 7.80
C HIS A 125 -2.27 -0.71 6.48
N GLY A 126 -2.38 -2.03 6.52
CA GLY A 126 -2.65 -2.84 5.32
C GLY A 126 -4.01 -2.56 4.69
N VAL A 127 -5.06 -2.25 5.47
CA VAL A 127 -6.34 -1.80 4.88
C VAL A 127 -6.13 -0.55 4.03
N MET A 128 -5.33 0.41 4.53
CA MET A 128 -5.06 1.65 3.82
C MET A 128 -4.17 1.43 2.59
N GLU A 129 -3.23 0.48 2.61
CA GLU A 129 -2.45 0.10 1.43
C GLU A 129 -3.35 -0.37 0.28
N ILE A 130 -4.25 -1.33 0.56
CA ILE A 130 -5.19 -1.84 -0.46
C ILE A 130 -6.16 -0.72 -0.90
N TYR A 131 -6.71 0.03 0.05
CA TYR A 131 -7.65 1.12 -0.27
C TYR A 131 -6.99 2.21 -1.13
N ALA A 132 -5.78 2.65 -0.80
CA ALA A 132 -5.03 3.63 -1.57
C ALA A 132 -4.72 3.10 -2.97
N SER A 133 -4.31 1.84 -3.10
CA SER A 133 -4.06 1.21 -4.40
C SER A 133 -5.30 1.20 -5.29
N LEU A 134 -6.45 0.78 -4.74
CA LEU A 134 -7.70 0.74 -5.48
C LEU A 134 -8.14 2.14 -5.94
N ASN A 135 -7.74 3.20 -5.24
CA ASN A 135 -8.01 4.59 -5.61
C ASN A 135 -6.97 5.21 -6.55
N LEU A 136 -5.90 4.48 -6.94
CA LEU A 136 -4.97 4.95 -7.96
C LEU A 136 -5.71 5.23 -9.28
N GLY A 137 -5.32 6.31 -9.95
CA GLY A 137 -5.99 6.75 -11.19
C GLY A 137 -5.96 5.70 -12.31
N CYS A 138 -4.93 4.85 -12.36
CA CYS A 138 -4.83 3.73 -13.29
C CYS A 138 -5.85 2.63 -13.00
N VAL A 139 -6.08 2.27 -11.73
CA VAL A 139 -7.08 1.25 -11.33
C VAL A 139 -8.49 1.82 -11.47
N GLN A 140 -8.73 3.06 -11.01
CA GLN A 140 -10.03 3.74 -11.12
C GLN A 140 -10.48 3.97 -12.58
N ARG A 141 -9.56 3.90 -13.55
CA ARG A 141 -9.87 4.03 -14.98
C ARG A 141 -10.61 2.82 -15.55
N LEU A 142 -10.48 1.63 -14.96
CA LEU A 142 -11.06 0.37 -15.45
C LEU A 142 -12.59 0.32 -15.23
N LYS A 143 -13.34 1.22 -15.88
CA LYS A 143 -14.77 1.43 -15.64
C LYS A 143 -15.59 0.18 -15.90
N SER A 144 -15.26 -0.54 -16.97
CA SER A 144 -15.87 -1.82 -17.30
C SER A 144 -15.73 -2.82 -16.14
N THR A 145 -14.51 -2.99 -15.62
CA THR A 145 -14.22 -3.90 -14.51
C THR A 145 -14.96 -3.50 -13.24
N TRP A 146 -14.91 -2.22 -12.86
CA TRP A 146 -15.60 -1.72 -11.65
C TRP A 146 -17.11 -1.87 -11.70
N ARG A 147 -17.72 -1.76 -12.88
CA ARG A 147 -19.17 -1.92 -13.08
C ARG A 147 -19.62 -3.36 -12.77
N ASP A 148 -18.76 -4.33 -13.08
CA ASP A 148 -19.10 -5.75 -13.09
C ASP A 148 -18.62 -6.48 -11.82
N VAL A 149 -17.88 -5.79 -10.94
CA VAL A 149 -17.61 -6.25 -9.56
C VAL A 149 -18.92 -6.33 -8.76
N ASP A 150 -19.07 -7.41 -8.00
CA ASP A 150 -20.24 -7.64 -7.13
C ASP A 150 -20.50 -6.45 -6.19
N LYS A 151 -21.74 -5.95 -6.21
CA LYS A 151 -22.20 -4.80 -5.42
C LYS A 151 -21.94 -4.98 -3.92
N LYS A 152 -21.89 -6.22 -3.41
CA LYS A 152 -21.54 -6.49 -2.00
C LYS A 152 -20.12 -5.99 -1.68
N TYR A 153 -19.15 -6.20 -2.56
CA TYR A 153 -17.78 -5.76 -2.36
C TYR A 153 -17.65 -4.24 -2.53
N ILE A 154 -18.38 -3.66 -3.49
CA ILE A 154 -18.46 -2.19 -3.63
C ILE A 154 -19.04 -1.54 -2.36
N SER A 155 -20.08 -2.12 -1.76
CA SER A 155 -20.63 -1.63 -0.48
C SER A 155 -19.60 -1.70 0.64
N LYS A 156 -18.84 -2.80 0.71
CA LYS A 156 -17.79 -2.98 1.72
C LYS A 156 -16.61 -2.03 1.54
N LEU A 157 -16.24 -1.70 0.30
CA LEU A 157 -15.23 -0.69 0.02
C LEU A 157 -15.67 0.71 0.48
N LYS A 158 -16.96 1.05 0.33
CA LYS A 158 -17.51 2.31 0.87
C LYS A 158 -17.48 2.37 2.40
N GLU A 159 -17.67 1.25 3.09
CA GLU A 159 -17.51 1.22 4.56
C GLU A 159 -16.05 1.53 4.97
N ILE A 160 -15.07 1.08 4.17
CA ILE A 160 -13.65 1.41 4.37
C ILE A 160 -13.40 2.90 4.08
N GLU A 161 -13.95 3.44 2.99
CA GLU A 161 -13.89 4.87 2.65
C GLU A 161 -14.40 5.75 3.80
N VAL A 162 -15.56 5.41 4.37
CA VAL A 162 -16.14 6.14 5.52
C VAL A 162 -15.25 6.06 6.76
N MET A 163 -14.61 4.92 7.00
CA MET A 163 -13.71 4.74 8.15
C MET A 163 -12.48 5.63 8.04
N PHE A 164 -11.89 5.74 6.85
CA PHE A 164 -10.71 6.59 6.56
C PHE A 164 -11.09 7.98 6.03
N ASP A 165 -12.32 8.41 6.24
CA ASP A 165 -12.75 9.75 5.85
C ASP A 165 -11.86 10.80 6.52
N THR A 166 -11.27 11.68 5.72
CA THR A 166 -10.28 12.66 6.18
C THR A 166 -10.93 13.89 6.81
N SER A 167 -12.25 14.04 6.68
CA SER A 167 -12.96 15.17 7.29
C SER A 167 -12.84 15.10 8.81
N SER A 168 -12.76 16.27 9.44
CA SER A 168 -12.56 16.39 10.89
C SER A 168 -11.33 15.60 11.40
N ASN A 169 -10.24 15.57 10.61
CA ASN A 169 -8.98 14.91 10.97
C ASN A 169 -9.12 13.41 11.30
N TYR A 170 -9.67 12.63 10.36
CA TYR A 170 -9.82 11.17 10.52
C TYR A 170 -10.69 10.77 11.72
N LYS A 171 -11.76 11.53 12.02
CA LYS A 171 -12.57 11.33 13.22
C LYS A 171 -13.05 9.87 13.38
N ASN A 172 -13.65 9.30 12.34
CA ASN A 172 -14.20 7.93 12.40
C ASN A 172 -13.12 6.87 12.68
N TYR A 173 -11.93 7.06 12.10
CA TYR A 173 -10.78 6.20 12.33
C TYR A 173 -10.26 6.36 13.77
N ARG A 174 -10.14 7.59 14.27
CA ARG A 174 -9.68 7.86 15.64
C ARG A 174 -10.63 7.33 16.70
N ASP A 175 -11.93 7.60 16.56
CA ASP A 175 -12.98 7.07 17.45
C ASP A 175 -12.90 5.53 17.54
N ARG A 176 -12.52 4.88 16.44
CA ARG A 176 -12.35 3.42 16.39
C ARG A 176 -11.08 2.96 17.09
N LEU A 177 -9.97 3.69 16.99
CA LEU A 177 -8.74 3.37 17.71
C LEU A 177 -8.93 3.48 19.24
N ASP A 178 -9.74 4.44 19.69
CA ASP A 178 -9.99 4.69 21.12
C ASP A 178 -10.68 3.52 21.83
N VAL A 179 -11.34 2.62 21.10
CA VAL A 179 -12.10 1.49 21.67
C VAL A 179 -11.49 0.12 21.35
N ILE A 180 -10.40 0.06 20.58
CA ILE A 180 -9.77 -1.21 20.17
C ILE A 180 -8.55 -1.48 21.06
N GLU A 181 -8.54 -2.68 21.63
CA GLU A 181 -7.36 -3.22 22.31
C GLU A 181 -6.41 -3.93 21.32
N PRO A 182 -5.09 -3.91 21.57
CA PRO A 182 -4.11 -4.65 20.77
C PRO A 182 -4.41 -6.16 20.69
N PRO A 183 -3.95 -6.88 19.64
CA PRO A 183 -3.02 -6.44 18.59
C PRO A 183 -3.66 -5.52 17.54
N LEU A 184 -2.90 -4.52 17.10
CA LEU A 184 -3.33 -3.49 16.15
C LEU A 184 -2.11 -2.91 15.41
N ILE A 185 -2.28 -2.59 14.12
CA ILE A 185 -1.30 -1.79 13.36
C ILE A 185 -2.00 -0.50 12.91
N PRO A 186 -1.62 0.67 13.43
CA PRO A 186 -2.24 1.92 13.02
C PRO A 186 -1.74 2.35 11.64
N PHE A 187 -2.59 3.05 10.88
CA PHE A 187 -2.14 3.73 9.67
C PHE A 187 -1.16 4.85 10.02
N GLN A 188 0.10 4.68 9.59
CA GLN A 188 1.18 5.59 9.93
C GLN A 188 1.01 7.04 9.49
N GLY A 189 0.28 7.27 8.39
CA GLY A 189 0.08 8.62 7.88
C GLY A 189 -0.60 9.55 8.89
N VAL A 190 -1.44 9.01 9.77
CA VAL A 190 -2.18 9.78 10.78
C VAL A 190 -1.25 10.25 11.91
N PHE A 191 -0.48 9.35 12.53
CA PHE A 191 0.41 9.76 13.62
C PHE A 191 1.59 10.60 13.14
N LEU A 192 2.07 10.40 11.90
CA LEU A 192 3.11 11.26 11.31
C LEU A 192 2.57 12.65 10.97
N ALA A 193 1.31 12.76 10.56
CA ALA A 193 0.65 14.05 10.39
C ALA A 193 0.51 14.78 11.74
N ASP A 194 0.09 14.08 12.79
CA ASP A 194 0.00 14.64 14.15
C ASP A 194 1.35 15.20 14.62
N LEU A 195 2.43 14.43 14.48
CA LEU A 195 3.78 14.87 14.84
C LEU A 195 4.24 16.06 13.97
N THR A 196 3.85 16.11 12.69
CA THR A 196 4.15 17.24 11.81
C THR A 196 3.48 18.52 12.33
N PHE A 197 2.20 18.46 12.70
CA PHE A 197 1.49 19.61 13.27
C PHE A 197 2.05 20.02 14.63
N ILE A 198 2.39 19.06 15.49
CA ILE A 198 2.99 19.36 16.80
C ILE A 198 4.34 20.05 16.65
N GLU A 199 5.12 19.75 15.59
CA GLU A 199 6.41 20.37 15.36
C GLU A 199 6.30 21.89 15.10
N GLU A 200 5.17 22.38 14.59
CA GLU A 200 4.90 23.81 14.40
C GLU A 200 4.77 24.59 15.73
N VAL A 201 4.51 23.89 16.84
CA VAL A 201 4.49 24.48 18.18
C VAL A 201 5.93 24.86 18.59
N PRO A 202 6.19 26.05 19.15
CA PRO A 202 7.53 26.43 19.60
C PRO A 202 8.07 25.51 20.70
N SER A 203 9.32 25.05 20.56
CA SER A 203 9.99 24.21 21.57
C SER A 203 10.39 24.96 22.84
N HIS A 204 10.43 26.30 22.78
CA HIS A 204 10.70 27.17 23.93
C HIS A 204 9.61 28.24 24.03
N LEU A 205 9.25 28.59 25.25
CA LEU A 205 8.40 29.73 25.56
C LEU A 205 9.13 31.04 25.26
N LYS A 206 8.41 32.15 25.21
CA LYS A 206 9.00 33.50 25.03
C LYS A 206 9.99 33.85 26.15
N THR A 207 9.88 33.20 27.31
CA THR A 207 10.80 33.34 28.46
C THR A 207 12.12 32.57 28.29
N GLY A 208 12.29 31.80 27.21
CA GLY A 208 13.46 30.94 26.97
C GLY A 208 13.39 29.57 27.64
N GLN A 209 12.35 29.30 28.45
CA GLN A 209 12.14 27.99 29.07
C GLN A 209 11.61 26.96 28.07
N VAL A 210 11.89 25.67 28.29
CA VAL A 210 11.36 24.57 27.46
C VAL A 210 9.83 24.54 27.53
N ASN A 211 9.20 24.38 26.37
CA ASN A 211 7.75 24.23 26.27
C ASN A 211 7.35 22.77 26.56
N PHE A 212 7.07 22.46 27.82
CA PHE A 212 6.64 21.13 28.26
C PHE A 212 5.30 20.68 27.66
N GLU A 213 4.43 21.60 27.24
CA GLU A 213 3.17 21.25 26.59
C GLU A 213 3.42 20.61 25.22
N LYS A 214 4.34 21.17 24.41
CA LYS A 214 4.81 20.52 23.18
C LYS A 214 5.39 19.14 23.47
N MET A 215 6.28 19.03 24.47
CA MET A 215 6.91 17.76 24.82
C MET A 215 5.89 16.69 25.24
N HIS A 216 4.86 17.10 25.98
CA HIS A 216 3.77 16.22 26.37
C HIS A 216 2.96 15.72 25.17
N LEU A 217 2.65 16.59 24.20
CA LEU A 217 1.94 16.21 22.97
C LEU A 217 2.75 15.19 22.15
N VAL A 218 4.05 15.43 21.96
CA VAL A 218 4.95 14.47 21.27
C VAL A 218 4.98 13.14 22.02
N SER A 219 5.16 13.17 23.34
CA SER A 219 5.19 11.96 24.17
C SER A 219 3.90 11.16 24.04
N LYS A 220 2.73 11.81 24.02
CA LYS A 220 1.44 11.13 23.88
C LYS A 220 1.36 10.31 22.58
N VAL A 221 1.81 10.88 21.46
CA VAL A 221 1.81 10.17 20.17
C VAL A 221 2.79 8.99 20.18
N ILE A 222 4.01 9.20 20.69
CA ILE A 222 5.03 8.14 20.76
C ILE A 222 4.58 7.00 21.67
N SER A 223 4.01 7.30 22.84
CA SER A 223 3.53 6.28 23.77
C SER A 223 2.40 5.43 23.18
N GLU A 224 1.54 6.00 22.34
CA GLU A 224 0.53 5.24 21.61
C GLU A 224 1.15 4.30 20.57
N VAL A 225 2.16 4.77 19.82
CA VAL A 225 2.91 3.91 18.89
C VAL A 225 3.50 2.72 19.64
N GLU A 226 4.23 2.98 20.72
CA GLU A 226 4.86 1.95 21.56
C GLU A 226 3.83 1.00 22.21
N ARG A 227 2.64 1.51 22.58
CA ARG A 227 1.54 0.68 23.13
C ARG A 227 1.13 -0.39 22.14
N TYR A 228 0.93 -0.04 20.87
CA TYR A 228 0.53 -0.98 19.83
C TYR A 228 1.65 -1.97 19.45
N GLN A 229 2.92 -1.61 19.63
CA GLN A 229 4.05 -2.50 19.35
C GLN A 229 4.20 -3.67 20.35
N LYS A 230 3.62 -3.57 21.56
CA LYS A 230 3.82 -4.54 22.65
C LYS A 230 3.12 -5.88 22.45
N THR A 231 2.03 -5.91 21.67
CA THR A 231 1.19 -7.11 21.53
C THR A 231 1.34 -7.69 20.12
N PRO A 232 2.10 -8.78 19.95
CA PRO A 232 2.29 -9.39 18.64
C PRO A 232 1.06 -10.17 18.17
N TYR A 233 0.93 -10.29 16.85
CA TYR A 233 0.00 -11.22 16.23
C TYR A 233 0.45 -12.67 16.41
N LYS A 234 -0.51 -13.58 16.63
CA LYS A 234 -0.27 -15.02 16.88
C LYS A 234 -0.47 -15.90 15.63
N PHE A 235 -0.33 -15.32 14.44
CA PHE A 235 -0.44 -16.06 13.18
C PHE A 235 0.84 -16.85 12.90
N TYR A 236 0.71 -17.96 12.15
CA TYR A 236 1.85 -18.76 11.74
C TYR A 236 2.41 -18.24 10.42
N PRO A 237 3.73 -18.04 10.31
CA PRO A 237 4.39 -17.77 9.04
C PRO A 237 4.14 -18.89 8.03
N VAL A 238 3.88 -18.53 6.78
CA VAL A 238 3.79 -19.46 5.65
C VAL A 238 4.83 -19.06 4.62
N VAL A 239 6.02 -19.66 4.72
CA VAL A 239 7.23 -19.27 3.97
C VAL A 239 6.98 -19.06 2.47
N PRO A 240 6.28 -19.96 1.73
CA PRO A 240 6.03 -19.73 0.31
C PRO A 240 5.24 -18.46 0.00
N ILE A 241 4.30 -18.08 0.89
CA ILE A 241 3.50 -16.85 0.74
C ILE A 241 4.33 -15.63 1.16
N GLU A 242 5.14 -15.74 2.21
CA GLU A 242 6.06 -14.66 2.60
C GLU A 242 7.05 -14.34 1.47
N GLU A 243 7.68 -15.36 0.88
CA GLU A 243 8.58 -15.20 -0.26
C GLU A 243 7.87 -14.57 -1.47
N TYR A 244 6.62 -14.97 -1.75
CA TYR A 244 5.80 -14.33 -2.78
C TYR A 244 5.55 -12.85 -2.45
N LEU A 245 5.13 -12.52 -1.22
CA LEU A 245 4.84 -11.15 -0.77
C LEU A 245 6.09 -10.26 -0.68
N GLU A 246 7.27 -10.83 -0.47
CA GLU A 246 8.54 -10.12 -0.49
C GLU A 246 9.02 -9.83 -1.91
N ASN A 247 8.74 -10.73 -2.86
CA ASN A 247 9.20 -10.65 -4.24
C ASN A 247 8.10 -10.27 -5.25
N VAL A 248 7.03 -9.62 -4.77
CA VAL A 248 5.95 -9.13 -5.63
C VAL A 248 6.46 -8.27 -6.78
N THR A 249 5.88 -8.49 -7.96
CA THR A 249 6.18 -7.69 -9.15
C THR A 249 5.39 -6.39 -9.12
N THR A 250 6.06 -5.29 -9.43
CA THR A 250 5.46 -3.95 -9.51
C THR A 250 5.84 -3.30 -10.83
N LEU A 251 4.87 -2.73 -11.55
CA LEU A 251 5.11 -1.87 -12.69
C LEU A 251 5.25 -0.40 -12.27
N PRO A 252 6.09 0.39 -12.96
CA PRO A 252 6.13 1.84 -12.77
C PRO A 252 4.78 2.50 -13.06
N GLU A 253 4.47 3.59 -12.35
CA GLU A 253 3.20 4.32 -12.46
C GLU A 253 2.80 4.66 -13.91
N LYS A 254 3.75 5.13 -14.72
CA LYS A 254 3.52 5.47 -16.13
C LYS A 254 3.07 4.24 -16.93
N GLU A 255 3.72 3.12 -16.71
CA GLU A 255 3.45 1.87 -17.44
C GLU A 255 2.09 1.30 -17.02
N LEU A 256 1.77 1.33 -15.72
CA LEU A 256 0.43 1.00 -15.21
C LEU A 256 -0.67 1.83 -15.90
N TYR A 257 -0.43 3.13 -16.06
CA TYR A 257 -1.40 4.00 -16.71
C TYR A 257 -1.59 3.65 -18.19
N ASP A 258 -0.51 3.38 -18.91
CA ASP A 258 -0.54 3.03 -20.33
C ASP A 258 -1.23 1.67 -20.57
N VAL A 259 -0.95 0.67 -19.72
CA VAL A 259 -1.61 -0.65 -19.78
C VAL A 259 -3.09 -0.54 -19.42
N ALA A 260 -3.43 0.17 -18.34
CA ALA A 260 -4.82 0.36 -17.92
C ALA A 260 -5.66 1.07 -19.01
N LYS A 261 -5.07 2.06 -19.70
CA LYS A 261 -5.72 2.74 -20.82
C LYS A 261 -6.00 1.78 -21.97
N LYS A 262 -5.04 0.92 -22.35
CA LYS A 262 -5.25 -0.08 -23.40
C LYS A 262 -6.32 -1.09 -23.01
N CYS A 263 -6.27 -1.60 -21.77
CA CYS A 263 -7.25 -2.54 -21.23
C CYS A 263 -8.70 -2.01 -21.34
N GLU A 264 -8.93 -0.77 -20.91
CA GLU A 264 -10.26 -0.17 -20.94
C GLU A 264 -10.75 0.12 -22.37
N LEU A 265 -9.86 0.50 -23.30
CA LEU A 265 -10.21 0.68 -24.71
C LEU A 265 -10.62 -0.65 -25.36
N SER A 266 -9.90 -1.73 -25.06
CA SER A 266 -10.24 -3.08 -25.55
C SER A 266 -11.59 -3.56 -25.02
N ALA A 267 -11.88 -3.33 -23.73
CA ALA A 267 -13.17 -3.68 -23.15
C ALA A 267 -14.34 -2.92 -23.82
N GLN A 268 -14.17 -1.62 -24.07
CA GLN A 268 -15.18 -0.82 -24.76
C GLN A 268 -15.38 -1.21 -26.23
N ALA A 269 -14.33 -1.71 -26.89
CA ALA A 269 -14.46 -2.24 -28.25
C ALA A 269 -15.27 -3.54 -28.26
N ALA A 270 -14.96 -4.48 -27.35
CA ALA A 270 -15.69 -5.74 -27.20
C ALA A 270 -17.19 -5.52 -26.90
N GLU A 271 -17.52 -4.58 -26.00
CA GLU A 271 -18.91 -4.21 -25.70
C GLU A 271 -19.66 -3.66 -26.92
N LYS A 272 -18.98 -2.89 -27.78
CA LYS A 272 -19.57 -2.34 -29.01
C LYS A 272 -19.81 -3.41 -30.08
N GLU A 273 -18.93 -4.39 -30.19
CA GLU A 273 -19.12 -5.52 -31.10
C GLU A 273 -20.30 -6.40 -30.64
N GLU A 274 -20.39 -6.68 -29.35
CA GLU A 274 -21.49 -7.44 -28.77
C GLU A 274 -22.84 -6.70 -28.91
N THR A 275 -22.89 -5.42 -28.56
CA THR A 275 -24.11 -4.60 -28.74
C THR A 275 -24.45 -4.36 -30.21
N GLY A 276 -23.46 -4.26 -31.11
CA GLY A 276 -23.66 -4.17 -32.56
C GLY A 276 -24.23 -5.46 -33.15
N SER A 277 -23.76 -6.63 -32.68
CA SER A 277 -24.29 -7.95 -33.02
C SER A 277 -25.72 -8.16 -32.49
N VAL A 278 -26.04 -7.61 -31.31
CA VAL A 278 -27.39 -7.62 -30.73
C VAL A 278 -28.33 -6.65 -31.47
N ARG A 279 -27.84 -5.49 -31.93
CA ARG A 279 -28.64 -4.49 -32.66
C ARG A 279 -29.05 -4.96 -34.06
N LEU A 280 -28.27 -5.86 -34.67
CA LEU A 280 -28.67 -6.61 -35.87
C LEU A 280 -29.78 -7.65 -35.60
N ARG A 281 -30.12 -7.92 -34.32
CA ARG A 281 -31.15 -8.89 -33.91
C ARG A 281 -32.30 -8.33 -33.05
N GLY A 282 -32.33 -7.04 -32.70
CA GLY A 282 -33.46 -6.48 -31.96
C GLY A 282 -33.28 -5.05 -31.43
N THR A 283 -34.43 -4.41 -31.22
CA THR A 283 -34.75 -2.99 -31.01
C THR A 283 -33.90 -2.20 -29.98
N THR A 284 -33.69 -0.92 -30.28
CA THR A 284 -32.84 0.03 -29.53
C THR A 284 -33.50 0.53 -28.23
N ILE A 285 -32.76 0.57 -27.11
CA ILE A 285 -33.08 1.40 -25.93
C ILE A 285 -31.92 2.36 -25.64
N GLY A 286 -32.26 3.64 -25.46
CA GLY A 286 -31.33 4.77 -25.35
C GLY A 286 -30.54 4.82 -24.04
N SER A 287 -29.29 5.28 -24.14
CA SER A 287 -28.39 5.47 -22.99
C SER A 287 -28.47 6.90 -22.43
N LEU A 288 -28.72 7.02 -21.13
CA LEU A 288 -28.63 8.27 -20.36
C LEU A 288 -27.17 8.50 -19.94
N ARG A 289 -26.54 9.56 -20.45
CA ARG A 289 -25.23 10.06 -19.97
C ARG A 289 -25.39 10.72 -18.60
N ARG A 290 -24.86 10.09 -17.56
CA ARG A 290 -24.74 10.70 -16.23
C ARG A 290 -23.44 11.52 -16.16
N LYS A 291 -23.55 12.82 -15.83
CA LYS A 291 -22.40 13.73 -15.68
C LYS A 291 -21.47 13.24 -14.56
N GLU A 292 -20.18 13.17 -14.88
CA GLU A 292 -19.09 12.79 -13.99
C GLU A 292 -18.87 13.83 -12.89
N ARG A 293 -18.70 13.36 -11.65
CA ARG A 293 -17.99 14.12 -10.60
C ARG A 293 -16.55 13.64 -10.59
N LYS A 294 -15.59 14.53 -10.88
CA LYS A 294 -14.17 14.28 -10.66
C LYS A 294 -13.96 14.02 -9.17
N ARG A 295 -13.48 12.83 -8.82
CA ARG A 295 -12.95 12.55 -7.49
C ARG A 295 -11.44 12.83 -7.51
N PRO A 296 -10.89 13.37 -6.42
CA PRO A 296 -9.53 13.86 -6.41
C PRO A 296 -8.48 12.76 -6.48
N GLY A 297 -7.28 13.12 -6.95
CA GLY A 297 -6.13 12.23 -7.13
C GLY A 297 -5.44 11.86 -5.82
N LEU A 298 -4.53 10.89 -5.90
CA LEU A 298 -3.76 10.32 -4.78
C LEU A 298 -3.01 11.39 -3.95
N ASP A 299 -2.66 12.50 -4.59
CA ASP A 299 -2.02 13.70 -4.07
C ASP A 299 -2.87 14.49 -3.05
N GLU A 300 -4.20 14.34 -3.06
CA GLU A 300 -5.07 14.92 -2.02
C GLU A 300 -5.19 14.05 -0.76
N TRP A 301 -4.85 12.75 -0.84
CA TRP A 301 -5.04 11.80 0.27
C TRP A 301 -3.77 11.56 1.10
N MET A 302 -2.62 12.00 0.63
CA MET A 302 -1.33 11.82 1.30
C MET A 302 -0.97 13.06 2.13
N PRO A 303 -0.49 12.92 3.39
CA PRO A 303 0.08 14.04 4.11
C PRO A 303 1.21 14.67 3.29
N GLN A 304 1.24 16.00 3.20
CA GLN A 304 2.21 16.75 2.36
C GLN A 304 3.66 16.30 2.60
N SER A 305 4.02 15.88 3.82
CA SER A 305 5.34 15.33 4.16
C SER A 305 5.78 14.13 3.31
N PHE A 306 4.84 13.30 2.82
CA PHE A 306 5.13 12.16 1.95
C PHE A 306 5.32 12.59 0.48
N LEU A 307 4.57 13.59 0.02
CA LEU A 307 4.74 14.19 -1.32
C LEU A 307 6.04 14.99 -1.44
N HIS A 308 6.55 15.54 -0.33
CA HIS A 308 7.81 16.26 -0.29
C HIS A 308 9.01 15.33 -0.53
N GLY A 309 8.97 14.09 -0.05
CA GLY A 309 10.00 13.08 -0.31
C GLY A 309 10.10 12.70 -1.80
N GLU A 310 8.96 12.45 -2.45
CA GLU A 310 8.93 12.20 -3.90
C GLU A 310 9.33 13.42 -4.73
N LYS A 311 8.91 14.63 -4.35
CA LYS A 311 9.31 15.86 -5.04
C LYS A 311 10.80 16.13 -4.88
N GLN A 312 11.38 15.91 -3.70
CA GLN A 312 12.82 16.01 -3.48
C GLN A 312 13.59 14.94 -4.26
N LEU A 313 13.11 13.69 -4.30
CA LEU A 313 13.74 12.61 -5.08
C LEU A 313 13.70 12.91 -6.58
N LYS A 314 12.54 13.36 -7.11
CA LYS A 314 12.39 13.78 -8.52
C LYS A 314 13.27 14.98 -8.87
N GLU A 315 13.49 15.92 -7.95
CA GLU A 315 14.39 17.06 -8.16
C GLU A 315 15.87 16.65 -8.08
N LEU A 316 16.23 15.74 -7.17
CA LEU A 316 17.58 15.16 -7.08
C LEU A 316 17.93 14.35 -8.33
N GLU A 317 17.03 13.50 -8.83
CA GLU A 317 17.22 12.77 -10.09
C GLU A 317 17.37 13.70 -11.30
N LYS A 318 16.65 14.83 -11.29
CA LYS A 318 16.73 15.85 -12.33
C LYS A 318 18.06 16.62 -12.28
N GLN A 319 18.56 16.90 -11.07
CA GLN A 319 19.88 17.49 -10.86
C GLN A 319 21.00 16.52 -11.25
N GLU A 320 20.87 15.24 -10.93
CA GLU A 320 21.83 14.19 -11.32
C GLU A 320 21.87 14.02 -12.84
N LYS A 321 20.72 13.93 -13.52
CA LYS A 321 20.65 13.88 -15.00
C LYS A 321 21.26 15.13 -15.66
N LYS A 322 21.10 16.31 -15.07
CA LYS A 322 21.76 17.54 -15.54
C LYS A 322 23.29 17.46 -15.36
N LEU A 323 23.75 16.95 -14.22
CA LEU A 323 25.16 16.80 -13.92
C LEU A 323 25.82 15.78 -14.87
N GLN A 324 25.20 14.63 -15.09
CA GLN A 324 25.65 13.60 -16.03
C GLN A 324 25.74 14.15 -17.47
N ARG A 325 24.72 14.91 -17.92
CA ARG A 325 24.76 15.58 -19.24
C ARG A 325 25.88 16.61 -19.35
N SER A 326 26.14 17.37 -18.28
CA SER A 326 27.24 18.35 -18.24
C SER A 326 28.62 17.67 -18.30
N ILE A 327 28.78 16.55 -17.59
CA ILE A 327 30.00 15.74 -17.61
C ILE A 327 30.21 15.12 -18.99
N SER A 328 29.19 14.49 -19.59
CA SER A 328 29.27 13.94 -20.94
C SER A 328 29.61 15.01 -21.99
N PHE A 329 29.04 16.22 -21.87
CA PHE A 329 29.35 17.33 -22.76
C PHE A 329 30.81 17.80 -22.61
N ARG A 330 31.32 17.92 -21.37
CA ARG A 330 32.74 18.28 -21.12
C ARG A 330 33.72 17.21 -21.61
N VAL A 331 33.35 15.92 -21.53
CA VAL A 331 34.16 14.81 -22.06
C VAL A 331 34.19 14.83 -23.59
N GLN A 332 33.06 15.10 -24.26
CA GLN A 332 33.02 15.27 -25.72
C GLN A 332 33.83 16.48 -26.22
N GLN A 333 33.80 17.60 -25.49
CA GLN A 333 34.61 18.79 -25.82
C GLN A 333 36.12 18.52 -25.65
N LYS A 334 36.52 17.79 -24.60
CA LYS A 334 37.91 17.35 -24.43
C LYS A 334 38.36 16.33 -25.49
N GLY A 335 37.46 15.48 -25.96
CA GLY A 335 37.71 14.55 -27.07
C GLY A 335 37.95 15.28 -28.40
N ARG A 336 37.11 16.28 -28.72
CA ARG A 336 37.24 17.10 -29.94
C ARG A 336 38.52 17.95 -29.97
N ASN A 337 38.95 18.50 -28.83
CA ASN A 337 40.18 19.29 -28.76
C ASN A 337 41.46 18.43 -28.85
N ARG A 338 41.40 17.12 -28.58
CA ARG A 338 42.54 16.20 -28.77
C ARG A 338 42.68 15.68 -30.20
N SER A 339 41.58 15.65 -30.97
CA SER A 339 41.61 15.30 -32.40
C SER A 339 42.04 16.46 -33.32
N SER A 340 42.11 17.70 -32.82
CA SER A 340 42.55 18.87 -33.58
C SER A 340 44.07 19.12 -33.50
N THR A 341 44.82 18.39 -32.68
CA THR A 341 46.27 18.53 -32.51
C THR A 341 47.10 17.49 -33.26
N TYR A 342 46.46 16.65 -34.10
CA TYR A 342 47.12 15.68 -34.99
C TYR A 342 46.63 15.84 -36.43
N SER A 343 46.74 17.05 -36.96
CA SER A 343 46.60 17.34 -38.38
C SER A 343 47.29 18.68 -38.65
N GLY A 344 48.61 18.65 -38.67
CA GLY A 344 49.52 19.76 -38.94
C GLY A 344 50.85 19.19 -39.39
#